data_AF-A0A523KKB7-F1
#
_entry.id   AF-A0A523KKB7-F1
#
_cell.length_a   1.000
_cell.length_b   1.000
_cell.length_c   1.000
_cell.angle_alpha   90.00
_cell.angle_beta   90.00
_cell.angle_gamma   90.00
#
_symmetry.space_group_name_H-M   'P 1'
#
loop_
_entity.id
_entity.type
_entity.pdbx_description
1 polymer ?
#
loop_
_entity_poly.entity_id
_entity_poly.type
_entity_poly.pdbx_seq_one_letter_code
_entity_poly.pdbx_strand_id
1 'polypeptide(L)' 'MKSRVHPNYKTKYRVRNWASYDRALVRRGDVPVWLSPEAIATWKPAGVGKRGGQLKYCDVSIEAALTLRLIFNLPLRQ' A
#
# COMPACT_ATOMS: atom_id res chain seq x y z
N MET A 1 -9.11 -16.57 26.30
CA MET A 1 -9.34 -17.97 26.74
C MET A 1 -8.03 -18.57 27.22
N LYS A 2 -7.95 -19.06 28.46
CA LYS A 2 -6.77 -19.80 28.94
C LYS A 2 -6.85 -21.25 28.47
N SER A 3 -5.77 -21.74 27.88
CA SER A 3 -5.62 -23.15 27.48
C SER A 3 -5.72 -24.05 28.71
N ARG A 4 -6.61 -25.05 28.67
CA ARG A 4 -6.78 -26.06 29.73
C ARG A 4 -5.69 -27.14 29.74
N VAL A 5 -4.79 -27.15 28.76
CA VAL A 5 -3.73 -28.16 28.62
C VAL A 5 -2.47 -27.74 29.39
N HIS A 6 -1.94 -28.67 30.19
CA HIS A 6 -0.69 -28.49 30.94
C HIS A 6 0.50 -28.25 29.98
N PRO A 7 1.42 -27.31 30.26
CA PRO A 7 2.46 -26.88 29.32
C PRO A 7 3.34 -28.01 28.77
N ASN A 8 3.63 -29.03 29.59
CA ASN A 8 4.46 -30.17 29.19
C ASN A 8 3.83 -31.05 28.10
N TYR A 9 2.51 -31.04 27.93
CA TYR A 9 1.80 -31.82 26.91
C TYR A 9 1.30 -30.96 25.76
N LYS A 10 1.73 -29.70 25.69
CA LYS A 10 1.26 -28.77 24.68
C LYS A 10 2.04 -28.97 23.39
N THR A 11 1.36 -29.49 22.37
CA THR A 11 1.95 -29.64 21.02
C THR A 11 2.35 -28.26 20.48
N LYS A 12 3.62 -28.13 20.08
CA LYS A 12 4.14 -26.93 19.42
C LYS A 12 3.83 -27.01 17.93
N TYR A 13 2.81 -26.27 17.49
CA TYR A 13 2.52 -26.11 16.07
C TYR A 13 3.39 -25.00 15.48
N ARG A 14 4.07 -25.29 14.37
CA ARG A 14 4.81 -24.30 13.58
C ARG A 14 4.11 -24.10 12.25
N VAL A 15 3.55 -22.91 12.04
CA VAL A 15 2.92 -22.53 10.78
C VAL A 15 4.01 -22.36 9.72
N ARG A 16 4.03 -23.26 8.71
CA ARG A 16 5.02 -23.24 7.62
C ARG A 16 4.54 -22.48 6.38
N ASN A 17 3.23 -22.29 6.25
CA ASN A 17 2.58 -21.66 5.09
C ASN A 17 2.28 -20.16 5.31
N TRP A 18 2.84 -19.52 6.34
CA TRP A 18 2.52 -18.13 6.66
C TRP A 18 2.76 -17.19 5.46
N ALA A 19 3.90 -17.35 4.77
CA ALA A 19 4.23 -16.50 3.63
C ALA A 19 3.27 -16.66 2.46
N SER A 20 2.74 -17.86 2.19
CA SER A 20 1.77 -18.07 1.12
C SER A 20 0.39 -17.54 1.50
N TYR A 21 0.00 -17.70 2.76
CA TYR A 21 -1.23 -17.13 3.30
C TYR A 21 -1.23 -15.60 3.26
N ASP A 22 -0.14 -14.98 3.69
CA ASP A 22 0.04 -13.52 3.68
C ASP A 22 -0.04 -12.95 2.25
N ARG A 23 0.66 -13.56 1.29
CA ARG A 23 0.55 -13.16 -0.13
C ARG A 23 -0.86 -13.30 -0.67
N ALA A 24 -1.60 -14.34 -0.29
CA ALA A 24 -3.00 -14.50 -0.69
C ALA A 24 -3.89 -13.41 -0.06
N LEU A 25 -3.58 -12.97 1.16
CA LEU A 25 -4.27 -11.87 1.82
C LEU A 25 -4.01 -10.53 1.11
N VAL A 26 -2.76 -10.25 0.75
CA VAL A 26 -2.39 -9.06 -0.05
C VAL A 26 -3.15 -9.04 -1.37
N ARG A 27 -3.18 -10.17 -2.11
CA ARG A 27 -3.89 -10.27 -3.39
C ARG A 27 -5.39 -10.03 -3.28
N ARG A 28 -6.01 -10.31 -2.13
CA ARG A 28 -7.46 -10.06 -1.93
C ARG A 28 -7.78 -8.57 -1.81
N GLY A 29 -6.83 -7.75 -1.36
CA GLY A 29 -6.97 -6.30 -1.26
C GLY A 29 -6.32 -5.54 -2.42
N ASP A 30 -5.88 -6.24 -3.47
CA ASP A 30 -5.21 -5.62 -4.61
C ASP A 30 -6.25 -5.02 -5.55
N VAL A 31 -6.17 -3.70 -5.77
CA VAL A 31 -7.12 -2.95 -6.60
C VAL A 31 -6.34 -2.34 -7.77
N PRO A 32 -6.47 -2.90 -8.99
CA PRO A 32 -5.82 -2.32 -10.16
C PRO A 32 -6.52 -1.02 -10.56
N VAL A 33 -5.76 0.07 -10.59
CA VAL A 33 -6.23 1.39 -11.06
C VAL A 33 -5.63 1.65 -12.44
N TRP A 34 -6.51 1.82 -13.44
CA TRP A 34 -6.09 2.21 -14.78
C TRP A 34 -6.08 3.73 -14.89
N LEU A 35 -4.96 4.27 -15.36
CA LEU A 35 -4.76 5.70 -15.57
C LEU A 35 -4.61 5.93 -17.07
N SER A 36 -5.27 6.96 -17.59
CA SER A 36 -5.13 7.30 -18.99
C SER A 36 -3.72 7.82 -19.28
N PRO A 37 -3.18 7.62 -20.50
CA PRO A 37 -1.88 8.15 -20.88
C PRO A 37 -1.77 9.67 -20.69
N GLU A 38 -2.85 10.40 -20.93
CA GLU A 38 -2.95 11.85 -20.77
C GLU A 38 -2.85 12.27 -19.30
N ALA A 39 -3.50 11.52 -18.41
CA ALA A 39 -3.37 11.73 -16.96
C ALA A 39 -1.91 11.54 -16.52
N ILE A 40 -1.26 10.46 -16.97
CA ILE A 40 0.15 10.17 -16.66
C ILE A 40 1.08 11.27 -17.19
N ALA A 41 0.83 11.76 -18.41
CA ALA A 41 1.61 12.85 -19.00
C ALA A 41 1.50 14.14 -18.17
N THR A 42 0.32 14.42 -17.63
CA THR A 42 0.03 15.61 -16.81
C THR A 42 0.65 15.53 -15.41
N TRP A 43 1.00 14.34 -14.92
CA TRP A 43 1.54 14.15 -13.57
C TRP A 43 2.97 14.64 -13.41
N LYS A 44 3.71 14.81 -14.51
CA LYS A 44 5.03 15.42 -14.47
C LYS A 44 4.88 16.93 -14.26
N PRO A 45 5.51 17.51 -13.22
CA PRO A 45 5.45 18.94 -13.01
C PRO A 45 6.21 19.68 -14.10
N ALA A 46 5.71 20.85 -14.48
CA ALA A 46 6.46 21.77 -15.33
C ALA A 46 7.78 22.14 -14.63
N GLY A 47 8.89 22.11 -15.37
CA GLY A 47 10.20 22.46 -14.83
C GLY A 47 10.19 23.90 -14.31
N VAL A 48 10.22 24.07 -12.99
CA VAL A 48 10.06 25.40 -12.36
C VAL A 48 11.31 26.27 -12.55
N GLY A 49 12.44 25.70 -12.99
CA GLY A 49 13.70 26.43 -13.28
C GLY A 49 14.34 27.09 -12.06
N LYS A 50 13.80 26.88 -10.86
CA LYS A 50 14.26 27.48 -9.60
C LYS A 50 15.38 26.64 -8.98
N ARG A 51 16.35 27.31 -8.35
CA ARG A 51 17.35 26.64 -7.50
C ARG A 51 16.64 25.96 -6.33
N GLY A 52 16.88 24.66 -6.14
CA GLY A 52 16.26 23.84 -5.10
C GLY A 52 15.90 22.44 -5.61
N GLY A 53 15.18 21.67 -4.78
CA GLY A 53 14.71 20.35 -5.17
C GLY A 53 13.65 20.42 -6.26
N GLN A 54 13.87 19.72 -7.38
CA GLN A 54 12.89 19.61 -8.46
C GLN A 54 11.65 18.86 -7.97
N LEU A 55 10.46 19.38 -8.27
CA LEU A 55 9.22 18.65 -8.05
C LEU A 55 9.22 17.37 -8.90
N LYS A 56 8.79 16.25 -8.31
CA LYS A 56 8.63 14.96 -9.01
C LYS A 56 7.20 14.72 -9.48
N TYR A 57 6.25 15.36 -8.80
CA TYR A 57 4.81 15.19 -8.95
C TYR A 57 4.16 16.57 -8.99
N CYS A 58 3.15 16.77 -9.83
CA CYS A 58 2.34 17.99 -9.85
C CYS A 58 1.18 17.92 -8.86
N ASP A 59 0.52 19.05 -8.59
CA ASP A 59 -0.54 19.15 -7.58
C ASP A 59 -1.71 18.19 -7.86
N VAL A 60 -2.16 18.08 -9.11
CA VAL A 60 -3.27 17.18 -9.49
C VAL A 60 -2.92 15.70 -9.25
N SER A 61 -1.66 15.31 -9.38
CA SER A 61 -1.22 13.94 -9.10
C SER A 61 -1.21 13.63 -7.60
N ILE A 62 -0.87 14.64 -6.77
CA ILE A 62 -0.90 14.53 -5.31
C ILE A 62 -2.35 14.46 -4.83
N GLU A 63 -3.22 15.33 -5.33
CA GLU A 63 -4.65 15.34 -5.01
C GLU A 63 -5.34 14.02 -5.39
N ALA A 64 -5.05 13.49 -6.59
CA ALA A 64 -5.55 12.19 -7.02
C ALA A 64 -5.13 11.06 -6.06
N ALA A 65 -3.86 11.01 -5.67
CA ALA A 65 -3.35 10.01 -4.74
C ALA A 65 -4.01 10.11 -3.34
N LEU A 66 -4.21 11.35 -2.84
CA LEU A 66 -4.89 11.59 -1.57
C LEU A 66 -6.37 11.21 -1.63
N THR A 67 -7.02 11.44 -2.77
CA THR A 67 -8.43 11.05 -2.99
C THR A 67 -8.58 9.54 -2.98
N LEU A 68 -7.73 8.82 -3.72
CA LEU A 68 -7.72 7.35 -3.71
C LEU A 68 -7.48 6.81 -2.30
N ARG A 69 -6.54 7.42 -1.56
CA ARG A 69 -6.29 7.06 -0.16
C ARG A 69 -7.56 7.20 0.69
N LEU A 70 -8.31 8.29 0.56
CA LEU A 70 -9.50 8.55 1.35
C LEU A 70 -10.64 7.59 0.99
N ILE A 71 -10.88 7.36 -0.31
CA ILE A 71 -11.91 6.44 -0.79
C ILE A 71 -11.64 5.00 -0.32
N PHE A 72 -10.38 4.55 -0.40
CA PHE A 72 -10.00 3.19 -0.02
C PHE A 72 -9.55 3.06 1.44
N ASN A 73 -9.66 4.12 2.25
CA ASN A 73 -9.22 4.16 3.65
C ASN A 73 -7.78 3.63 3.86
N LEU A 74 -6.86 3.98 2.96
CA LEU A 74 -5.49 3.48 2.99
C LEU A 74 -4.66 4.22 4.07
N PRO A 75 -3.80 3.50 4.83
CA PRO A 75 -2.92 4.11 5.81
C PRO A 75 -1.83 4.95 5.12
N LEU A 76 -1.44 6.06 5.75
CA LEU A 76 -0.27 6.82 5.31
C LEU A 76 0.99 6.02 5.67
N ARG A 77 1.81 5.69 4.67
CA ARG A 77 3.16 5.16 4.91
C ARG A 77 4.13 6.32 4.81
N GLN A 78 4.80 6.65 5.91
CA GLN A 78 5.91 7.59 5.97
C GLN A 78 7.21 6.95 5.47
#